data_AF-A0A960VE04-F1
#
_entry.id   AF-A0A960VE04-F1
#
_cell.length_a   1.000
_cell.length_b   1.000
_cell.length_c   1.000
_cell.angle_alpha   90.00
_cell.angle_beta   90.00
_cell.angle_gamma   90.00
#
_symmetry.space_group_name_H-M   'P 1'
#
loop_
_entity.id
_entity.type
_entity.pdbx_description
1 polymer ?
#
loop_
_entity_poly.entity_id
_entity_poly.type
_entity_poly.pdbx_seq_one_letter_code
_entity_poly.pdbx_strand_id
1 'polypeptide(L)'
;MSTHKHHHKVRLSVDCTEEERMYIKMLATKSHMTISEYLLSFARKEMPKCTKSHEPNGETQMALKEARGERETFESVDEFWNAMGMNPHVED
;
A
#
# COMPACT_ATOMS: atom_id res chain seq x y z
N MET A 1 23.22 9.47 0.72
CA MET A 1 23.63 8.20 1.33
C MET A 1 22.39 7.35 1.54
N SER A 2 22.20 6.29 0.75
CA SER A 2 21.01 5.42 0.86
C SER A 2 21.15 4.49 2.06
N THR A 3 20.26 4.60 3.03
CA THR A 3 20.15 3.69 4.17
C THR A 3 19.47 2.40 3.70
N HIS A 4 20.24 1.34 3.46
CA HIS A 4 19.69 0.00 3.29
C HIS A 4 19.12 -0.47 4.64
N LYS A 5 17.80 -0.35 4.81
CA LYS A 5 17.11 -1.02 5.93
C LYS A 5 17.28 -2.52 5.74
N HIS A 6 18.09 -3.16 6.57
CA HIS A 6 18.19 -4.61 6.63
C HIS A 6 16.82 -5.16 7.05
N HIS A 7 16.03 -5.62 6.07
CA HIS A 7 14.78 -6.31 6.37
C HIS A 7 15.10 -7.59 7.15
N HIS A 8 14.53 -7.71 8.35
CA HIS A 8 14.66 -8.89 9.18
C HIS A 8 14.13 -10.11 8.40
N LYS A 9 15.02 -11.05 8.04
CA LYS A 9 14.63 -12.26 7.31
C LYS A 9 14.17 -13.32 8.31
N VAL A 10 13.02 -13.93 8.04
CA VAL A 10 12.49 -15.06 8.82
C VAL A 10 12.59 -16.32 7.98
N ARG A 11 12.94 -17.45 8.60
CA ARG A 11 12.98 -18.76 7.95
C ARG A 11 11.65 -19.48 8.12
N LEU A 12 11.10 -19.98 7.02
CA LEU A 12 9.93 -20.86 7.02
C LEU A 12 10.40 -22.32 6.86
N SER A 13 9.80 -23.21 7.63
CA SER A 13 9.94 -24.67 7.52
C SER A 13 8.55 -25.25 7.24
N VAL A 14 8.47 -26.17 6.29
CA VAL A 14 7.21 -26.80 5.87
C VAL A 14 7.44 -28.31 5.85
N ASP A 15 6.64 -29.01 6.65
CA ASP A 15 6.62 -30.47 6.62
C ASP A 15 5.68 -30.94 5.52
N CYS A 16 6.12 -31.93 4.74
CA CYS A 16 5.35 -32.53 3.66
C CYS A 16 5.81 -33.97 3.45
N THR A 17 4.94 -34.78 2.85
CA THR A 17 5.26 -36.13 2.39
C THR A 17 6.22 -36.09 1.20
N GLU A 18 6.83 -37.23 0.90
CA GLU A 18 7.73 -37.34 -0.27
C GLU A 18 6.99 -37.08 -1.59
N GLU A 19 5.75 -37.53 -1.70
CA GLU A 19 4.89 -37.31 -2.88
C GLU A 19 4.56 -35.84 -3.07
N GLU A 20 4.13 -35.15 -2.01
CA GLU A 20 3.88 -33.70 -2.05
C GLU A 20 5.14 -32.94 -2.43
N ARG A 21 6.29 -33.26 -1.84
CA ARG A 21 7.57 -32.63 -2.17
C ARG A 21 7.92 -32.81 -3.64
N MET A 22 7.73 -34.01 -4.18
CA MET A 22 7.99 -34.29 -5.59
C MET A 22 7.06 -33.49 -6.50
N TYR A 23 5.78 -33.42 -6.17
CA TYR A 23 4.79 -32.67 -6.92
C TYR A 23 5.09 -31.16 -6.90
N ILE A 24 5.40 -30.60 -5.73
CA ILE A 24 5.82 -29.20 -5.57
C ILE A 24 7.07 -28.91 -6.42
N LYS A 25 8.08 -29.79 -6.39
CA LYS A 25 9.31 -29.63 -7.17
C LYS A 25 9.03 -29.59 -8.67
N MET A 26 8.15 -30.47 -9.16
CA MET A 26 7.75 -30.50 -10.57
C MET A 26 7.07 -29.18 -10.97
N LEU A 27 6.13 -28.69 -10.16
CA LEU A 27 5.44 -27.43 -10.42
C LEU A 27 6.39 -26.23 -10.42
N ALA A 28 7.28 -26.16 -9.43
CA ALA A 28 8.29 -25.12 -9.35
C ALA A 28 9.20 -25.12 -10.59
N THR A 29 9.64 -26.31 -11.04
CA THR A 29 10.46 -26.48 -12.25
C THR A 29 9.73 -26.01 -13.50
N LYS A 30 8.44 -26.35 -13.65
CA LYS A 30 7.59 -25.91 -14.76
C LYS A 30 7.47 -24.38 -14.84
N SER A 31 7.55 -23.70 -13.69
CA SER A 31 7.52 -22.24 -13.59
C SER A 31 8.91 -21.58 -13.54
N HIS A 32 9.99 -22.33 -13.76
CA HIS A 32 11.38 -21.86 -13.64
C HIS A 32 11.70 -21.19 -12.29
N MET A 33 11.14 -21.74 -11.20
CA MET A 33 11.33 -21.27 -9.83
C MET A 33 11.96 -22.35 -8.96
N THR A 34 12.65 -21.93 -7.91
CA THR A 34 12.96 -22.81 -6.77
C THR A 34 11.69 -23.15 -5.98
N ILE A 35 11.72 -24.20 -5.17
CA ILE A 35 10.60 -24.58 -4.29
C ILE A 35 10.20 -23.40 -3.39
N SER A 36 11.17 -22.71 -2.79
CA SER A 36 10.90 -21.57 -1.91
C SER A 36 10.27 -20.39 -2.64
N GLU A 37 10.75 -20.06 -3.84
CA GLU A 37 10.15 -19.00 -4.67
C GLU A 37 8.73 -19.37 -5.09
N TYR A 38 8.51 -20.62 -5.48
CA TYR A 38 7.20 -21.13 -5.86
C TYR A 38 6.21 -21.00 -4.70
N LEU A 39 6.56 -21.49 -3.50
CA LEU A 39 5.71 -21.37 -2.30
C LEU A 39 5.47 -19.91 -1.90
N LEU A 40 6.51 -19.07 -1.91
CA LEU A 40 6.38 -17.64 -1.61
C LEU A 40 5.52 -16.91 -2.64
N SER A 41 5.45 -17.38 -3.89
CA SER A 41 4.61 -16.76 -4.92
C SER A 41 3.12 -16.81 -4.59
N PHE A 42 2.66 -17.86 -3.90
CA PHE A 42 1.28 -17.95 -3.42
C PHE A 42 1.04 -16.94 -2.31
N ALA A 43 1.91 -16.92 -1.30
CA ALA A 43 1.80 -15.95 -0.21
C ALA A 43 1.79 -14.50 -0.73
N ARG A 44 2.65 -14.16 -1.70
CA ARG A 44 2.74 -12.82 -2.29
C ARG A 44 1.48 -12.38 -3.05
N LYS A 45 0.67 -13.31 -3.56
CA LYS A 45 -0.61 -12.98 -4.20
C LYS A 45 -1.65 -12.53 -3.18
N GLU A 46 -1.62 -13.14 -1.99
CA GLU A 46 -2.53 -12.88 -0.89
C GLU A 46 -2.05 -11.77 0.05
N MET A 47 -0.74 -11.50 0.07
CA MET A 47 -0.20 -10.37 0.81
C MET A 47 -0.95 -9.11 0.40
N PRO A 48 -1.38 -8.26 1.36
CA PRO A 48 -1.95 -6.98 1.03
C PRO A 48 -0.99 -6.29 0.08
N LYS A 49 -1.40 -6.12 -1.17
CA LYS A 49 -0.73 -5.18 -2.05
C LYS A 49 -0.80 -3.89 -1.26
N CYS A 50 0.33 -3.26 -0.99
CA CYS A 50 0.30 -1.88 -0.49
C CYS A 50 -0.41 -1.06 -1.57
N THR A 51 -1.75 -1.01 -1.51
CA THR A 51 -2.61 -0.10 -2.24
C THR A 51 -2.52 1.30 -1.67
N LYS A 52 -1.59 1.53 -0.75
CA LYS A 52 -0.88 2.80 -0.64
C LYS A 52 -0.04 3.01 -1.91
N SER A 53 -0.72 3.11 -3.06
CA SER A 53 -0.24 4.08 -4.02
C SER A 53 -0.18 5.38 -3.24
N HIS A 54 1.01 5.93 -3.07
CA HIS A 54 1.14 7.31 -2.60
C HIS A 54 0.55 8.29 -3.63
N GLU A 55 0.09 7.79 -4.77
CA GLU A 55 -0.65 8.58 -5.74
C GLU A 55 -2.07 8.80 -5.22
N PRO A 56 -2.53 10.05 -5.19
CA PRO A 56 -3.89 10.37 -4.83
C PRO A 56 -4.89 9.62 -5.72
N ASN A 57 -6.04 9.23 -5.16
CA ASN A 57 -7.12 8.66 -5.96
C ASN A 57 -7.66 9.70 -6.98
N GLY A 58 -8.48 9.27 -7.93
CA GLY A 58 -8.95 10.15 -9.02
C GLY A 58 -9.61 11.45 -8.53
N GLU A 59 -10.41 11.36 -7.46
CA GLU A 59 -11.05 12.50 -6.81
C GLU A 59 -10.03 13.49 -6.24
N THR A 60 -9.04 12.99 -5.50
CA THR A 60 -7.98 13.85 -4.93
C THR A 60 -7.12 14.47 -6.03
N GLN A 61 -6.87 13.75 -7.14
CA GLN A 61 -6.15 14.32 -8.29
C GLN A 61 -6.94 15.44 -8.98
N MET A 62 -8.26 15.33 -9.06
CA MET A 62 -9.12 16.39 -9.60
C MET A 62 -9.11 17.61 -8.67
N ALA A 63 -9.32 17.41 -7.37
CA ALA A 63 -9.26 18.48 -6.39
C ALA A 63 -7.90 19.21 -6.40
N LEU A 64 -6.79 18.49 -6.54
CA LEU A 64 -5.45 19.08 -6.68
C LEU A 64 -5.24 19.86 -7.99
N LYS A 65 -5.94 19.50 -9.07
CA LYS A 65 -5.92 20.27 -10.34
C LYS A 65 -6.75 21.55 -10.21
N GLU A 66 -7.93 21.46 -9.61
CA GLU A 66 -8.83 22.59 -9.38
C GLU A 66 -8.23 23.61 -8.40
N ALA A 67 -7.58 23.15 -7.32
CA ALA A 67 -6.91 24.01 -6.33
C ALA A 67 -5.66 24.76 -6.86
N ARG A 68 -5.22 24.47 -8.09
CA ARG A 68 -4.19 25.27 -8.79
C ARG A 68 -4.77 26.46 -9.55
N GLY A 69 -6.10 26.53 -9.70
CA GLY A 69 -6.83 27.65 -10.27
C GLY A 69 -7.05 28.77 -9.26
N GLU A 70 -8.19 29.43 -9.35
CA GLU A 70 -8.58 30.49 -8.43
C GLU A 70 -8.70 29.94 -7.00
N ARG A 71 -8.19 30.73 -6.05
CA ARG A 71 -8.23 30.42 -4.62
C ARG A 71 -8.96 31.53 -3.91
N GLU A 72 -9.84 31.16 -3.00
CA GLU A 72 -10.38 32.10 -2.03
C GLU A 72 -9.29 32.42 -1.01
N THR A 73 -9.10 33.71 -0.75
CA THR A 73 -8.16 34.22 0.26
C THR A 73 -8.96 34.79 1.41
N PHE A 74 -8.56 34.45 2.63
CA PHE A 74 -9.17 34.93 3.85
C PHE A 74 -8.10 35.66 4.67
N GLU A 75 -8.47 36.77 5.30
CA GLU A 75 -7.59 37.59 6.11
C GLU A 75 -7.36 36.99 7.52
N SER A 76 -8.23 36.07 7.93
CA SER A 76 -8.11 35.36 9.20
C SER A 76 -8.69 33.94 9.15
N VAL A 77 -8.30 33.11 10.12
CA VAL A 77 -8.85 31.76 10.30
C VAL A 77 -10.34 31.81 10.66
N ASP A 78 -10.77 32.82 11.41
CA ASP A 78 -12.17 33.01 11.78
C ASP A 78 -13.04 33.31 10.56
N GLU A 79 -12.55 34.15 9.65
CA GLU A 79 -13.21 34.43 8.37
C GLU A 79 -13.32 33.18 7.50
N PHE A 80 -12.26 32.36 7.43
CA PHE A 80 -12.29 31.08 6.73
C PHE A 80 -13.38 30.16 7.28
N TRP A 81 -13.48 29.98 8.60
CA TRP A 81 -14.51 29.10 9.18
C TRP A 81 -15.92 29.63 8.96
N ASN A 82 -16.12 30.94 9.08
CA ASN A 82 -17.39 31.59 8.79
C ASN A 82 -17.81 31.37 7.33
N ALA A 83 -16.89 31.51 6.37
CA ALA A 83 -17.15 31.25 4.95
C ALA A 83 -17.49 29.77 4.68
N MET A 84 -16.86 28.85 5.42
CA MET A 84 -17.18 27.41 5.38
C MET A 84 -18.48 27.04 6.10
N GLY A 85 -19.17 28.00 6.72
CA GLY A 85 -20.39 27.76 7.50
C GLY A 85 -20.16 26.91 8.75
N MET A 86 -18.92 26.86 9.25
CA MET A 86 -18.52 26.09 10.42
C MET A 86 -18.30 27.03 11.59
N ASN A 87 -18.83 26.67 12.77
CA ASN A 87 -18.46 27.33 14.01
C ASN A 87 -17.38 26.49 14.71
N PRO A 88 -16.12 26.97 14.77
CA PRO A 88 -15.00 26.21 15.32
C PRO A 88 -15.05 26.08 16.85
N HIS A 89 -16.02 26.73 17.51
CA HIS A 89 -16.21 26.75 18.96
C HIS A 89 -17.51 26.05 19.39
N VAL A 90 -18.08 25.18 18.55
CA VAL A 90 -19.14 24.27 19.00
C VAL A 90 -18.48 23.26 19.94
N GLU A 91 -18.71 23.41 21.24
CA GLU A 91 -18.48 22.34 22.21
C GLU A 91 -19.51 21.23 21.94
N ASP A 92 -19.06 19.97 21.88
CA ASP A 92 -19.90 18.77 21.74
C ASP A 92 -20.95 18.64 22.87
#